data_AF-A0AA50WA50-F1
#
_entry.id   AF-A0AA50WA50-F1
#
_cell.length_a   1.000
_cell.length_b   1.000
_cell.length_c   1.000
_cell.angle_alpha   90.00
_cell.angle_beta   90.00
_cell.angle_gamma   90.00
#
_symmetry.space_group_name_H-M   'P 1'
#
loop_
_entity.id
_entity.type
_entity.pdbx_description
1 polymer ?
#
loop_
_entity_poly.entity_id
_entity_poly.type
_entity_poly.pdbx_seq_one_letter_code
_entity_poly.pdbx_strand_id
1 'polypeptide(L)'
;RERADLDKNVAVLQEKEKELESAVERLGEQEEVDIDEAVVTTAPLYSQLLNAFAEEATLEDAIYYMGEALRKEVIDLDTFLKQVRTLARRQFTLRALMHKCRQKAQLA
;
A
#
# COMPACT_ATOMS: atom_id res chain seq x y z
N ARG A 1 -11.39 -23.46 -42.96
CA ARG A 1 -11.99 -22.64 -41.89
C ARG A 1 -10.99 -22.55 -40.76
N GLU A 2 -10.67 -23.66 -40.09
CA GLU A 2 -9.64 -23.73 -39.04
C GLU A 2 -8.28 -23.10 -39.37
N ARG A 3 -7.71 -23.34 -40.56
CA ARG A 3 -6.45 -22.68 -40.98
C ARG A 3 -6.56 -21.15 -41.07
N ALA A 4 -7.65 -20.63 -41.61
CA ALA A 4 -7.86 -19.18 -41.72
C ALA A 4 -8.09 -18.54 -40.34
N ASP A 5 -8.71 -19.27 -39.42
CA ASP A 5 -8.88 -18.82 -38.03
C ASP A 5 -7.54 -18.83 -37.28
N LEU A 6 -6.69 -19.84 -37.52
CA LEU A 6 -5.32 -19.89 -37.00
C LEU A 6 -4.46 -18.74 -37.54
N ASP A 7 -4.47 -18.50 -38.85
CA ASP A 7 -3.69 -17.40 -39.47
C ASP A 7 -4.13 -16.04 -38.94
N LYS A 8 -5.43 -15.84 -38.70
CA LYS A 8 -5.97 -14.64 -38.08
C LYS A 8 -5.49 -14.48 -36.63
N ASN A 9 -5.51 -15.55 -35.85
CA ASN A 9 -5.04 -15.51 -34.45
C ASN A 9 -3.54 -15.22 -34.36
N VAL A 10 -2.74 -15.80 -35.25
CA VAL A 10 -1.30 -15.52 -35.35
C VAL A 10 -1.06 -14.05 -35.66
N ALA A 11 -1.79 -13.48 -36.63
CA ALA A 11 -1.67 -12.06 -36.96
C ALA A 11 -2.01 -11.14 -35.78
N VAL A 12 -3.08 -11.44 -35.03
CA VAL A 12 -3.45 -10.68 -33.82
C VAL A 12 -2.39 -10.80 -32.74
N LEU A 13 -1.83 -11.99 -32.51
CA LEU A 13 -0.78 -12.18 -31.51
C LEU A 13 0.50 -11.42 -31.87
N GLN A 14 0.90 -11.44 -33.14
CA GLN A 14 2.06 -10.68 -33.63
C GLN A 14 1.87 -9.17 -33.51
N GLU A 15 0.65 -8.67 -33.77
CA GLU A 15 0.31 -7.26 -33.57
C GLU A 15 0.42 -6.88 -32.08
N LYS A 16 -0.12 -7.72 -31.19
CA LYS A 16 -0.05 -7.49 -29.74
C LYS A 16 1.35 -7.62 -29.16
N GLU A 17 2.15 -8.55 -29.65
CA GLU A 17 3.56 -8.68 -29.29
C GLU A 17 4.32 -7.38 -29.61
N LYS A 18 4.14 -6.83 -30.82
CA LYS A 18 4.75 -5.58 -31.22
C LYS A 18 4.26 -4.37 -30.39
N GLU A 19 2.98 -4.32 -30.05
CA GLU A 19 2.44 -3.30 -29.16
C GLU A 19 3.09 -3.36 -27.77
N LEU A 20 3.29 -4.57 -27.22
CA LEU A 20 3.95 -4.79 -25.93
C LEU A 20 5.43 -4.39 -25.98
N GLU A 21 6.17 -4.81 -27.01
CA GLU A 21 7.58 -4.46 -27.19
C GLU A 21 7.78 -2.94 -27.21
N SER A 22 6.95 -2.22 -27.98
CA SER A 22 6.99 -0.75 -28.02
C SER A 22 6.59 -0.09 -26.69
N ALA A 23 5.71 -0.72 -25.90
CA ALA A 23 5.40 -0.22 -24.56
C ALA A 23 6.57 -0.43 -23.60
N VAL A 24 7.25 -1.57 -23.66
CA VAL A 24 8.42 -1.88 -22.83
C VAL A 24 9.59 -0.95 -23.15
N GLU A 25 9.88 -0.71 -24.43
CA GLU A 25 10.94 0.24 -24.84
C GLU A 25 10.67 1.64 -24.28
N ARG A 26 9.43 2.14 -24.42
CA ARG A 26 9.04 3.45 -23.87
C ARG A 26 9.14 3.52 -22.35
N LEU A 27 8.80 2.44 -21.64
CA LEU A 27 8.92 2.36 -20.18
C LEU A 27 10.38 2.24 -19.74
N GLY A 28 11.25 1.60 -20.54
CA GLY A 28 12.68 1.48 -20.26
C GLY A 28 13.48 2.77 -20.45
N GLU A 29 12.96 3.71 -21.24
CA GLU A 29 13.51 5.06 -21.41
C GLU A 29 13.07 6.06 -20.32
N GLN A 30 12.06 5.71 -19.52
CA GLN A 30 11.61 6.53 -18.39
C GLN A 30 12.53 6.32 -17.18
N GLU A 31 12.68 7.37 -16.35
CA GLU A 31 13.39 7.28 -15.06
C GLU A 31 12.77 6.19 -14.17
N GLU A 32 13.58 5.67 -13.23
CA GLU A 32 13.19 4.64 -12.28
C GLU A 32 11.84 5.00 -11.63
N VAL A 33 10.78 4.29 -12.04
CA VAL A 33 9.44 4.50 -11.51
C VAL A 33 9.39 3.89 -10.12
N ASP A 34 9.05 4.70 -9.11
CA ASP A 34 8.77 4.19 -7.78
C ASP A 34 7.61 3.20 -7.85
N ILE A 35 7.85 1.97 -7.39
CA ILE A 35 6.85 0.89 -7.38
C ILE A 35 5.64 1.31 -6.54
N ASP A 36 5.84 2.13 -5.51
CA ASP A 36 4.76 2.65 -4.68
C ASP A 36 3.87 3.66 -5.43
N GLU A 37 4.36 4.29 -6.50
CA GLU A 37 3.59 5.20 -7.36
C GLU A 37 2.89 4.48 -8.51
N ALA A 38 3.26 3.23 -8.82
CA ALA A 38 2.66 2.47 -9.91
C ALA A 38 1.17 2.15 -9.67
N VAL A 39 0.77 2.02 -8.39
CA VAL A 39 -0.62 1.70 -8.00
C VAL A 39 -1.09 2.65 -6.90
N VAL A 40 -1.72 3.75 -7.32
CA VAL A 40 -2.34 4.72 -6.42
C VAL A 40 -3.85 4.56 -6.33
N THR A 41 -4.42 4.99 -5.21
CA THR A 41 -5.88 5.01 -5.04
C THR A 41 -6.53 6.01 -5.98
N THR A 42 -7.76 5.74 -6.40
CA THR A 42 -8.52 6.57 -7.36
C THR A 42 -8.89 7.97 -6.88
N ALA A 43 -8.82 8.25 -5.57
CA ALA A 43 -9.14 9.56 -4.99
C ALA A 43 -8.30 9.85 -3.74
N PRO A 44 -8.02 11.14 -3.43
CA PRO A 44 -7.24 11.52 -2.25
C PRO A 44 -7.82 11.01 -0.92
N LEU A 45 -9.15 10.90 -0.81
CA LEU A 45 -9.81 10.36 0.37
C LEU A 45 -9.49 8.88 0.60
N TYR A 46 -9.38 8.09 -0.46
CA TYR A 46 -9.01 6.67 -0.37
C TYR A 46 -7.53 6.51 -0.01
N SER A 47 -6.65 7.36 -0.56
CA SER A 47 -5.24 7.40 -0.17
C SER A 47 -5.10 7.71 1.33
N GLN A 48 -5.84 8.70 1.82
CA GLN A 48 -5.85 9.04 3.24
C GLN A 48 -6.32 7.87 4.12
N LEU A 49 -7.34 7.13 3.68
CA LEU A 49 -7.84 5.95 4.39
C LEU A 49 -6.81 4.82 4.40
N LEU A 50 -6.18 4.54 3.25
CA LEU A 50 -5.15 3.52 3.10
C LEU A 50 -3.94 3.82 4.00
N ASN A 51 -3.44 5.05 3.95
CA ASN A 51 -2.31 5.49 4.77
C ASN A 51 -2.65 5.43 6.27
N ALA A 52 -3.83 5.89 6.67
CA ALA A 52 -4.26 5.84 8.06
C ALA A 52 -4.38 4.39 8.58
N PHE A 53 -4.80 3.45 7.73
CA PHE A 53 -4.88 2.03 8.06
C PHE A 53 -3.49 1.41 8.20
N ALA A 54 -2.60 1.65 7.24
CA ALA A 54 -1.22 1.15 7.28
C ALA A 54 -0.47 1.70 8.52
N GLU A 55 -0.62 2.99 8.81
CA GLU A 55 -0.03 3.62 9.98
C GLU A 55 -0.59 3.05 11.29
N GLU A 56 -1.89 2.75 11.36
CA GLU A 56 -2.49 2.16 12.55
C GLU A 56 -1.99 0.74 12.81
N ALA A 57 -1.85 -0.07 11.75
CA ALA A 57 -1.31 -1.43 11.83
C ALA A 57 0.17 -1.42 12.28
N THR A 58 1.00 -0.55 11.70
CA THR A 58 2.41 -0.43 12.09
C THR A 58 2.61 0.02 13.55
N LEU A 59 1.67 0.81 14.10
CA LEU A 59 1.71 1.16 15.52
C LEU A 59 1.44 -0.02 16.44
N GLU A 60 0.60 -0.97 16.02
CA GLU A 60 0.35 -2.20 16.79
C GLU A 60 1.61 -3.05 16.89
N ASP A 61 2.32 -3.23 15.77
CA ASP A 61 3.62 -3.89 15.74
C ASP A 61 4.65 -3.17 16.61
N ALA A 62 4.72 -1.84 16.52
CA ALA A 62 5.63 -1.05 17.35
C ALA A 62 5.35 -1.24 18.85
N ILE A 63 4.09 -1.20 19.28
CA ILE A 63 3.71 -1.42 20.68
C ILE A 63 4.07 -2.84 21.12
N TYR A 64 3.85 -3.84 20.27
CA TYR A 64 4.24 -5.22 20.53
C TYR A 64 5.75 -5.35 20.79
N TYR A 65 6.59 -4.80 19.90
CA TYR A 65 8.05 -4.86 20.07
C TYR A 65 8.57 -4.00 21.22
N MET A 66 7.87 -2.91 21.59
CA MET A 66 8.18 -2.18 22.82
C MET A 66 7.95 -3.04 24.07
N GLY A 67 6.90 -3.87 24.07
CA GLY A 67 6.66 -4.86 25.12
C GLY A 67 7.74 -5.94 25.18
N GLU A 68 8.18 -6.43 24.03
CA GLU A 68 9.32 -7.35 23.93
C GLU A 68 10.63 -6.74 24.46
N ALA A 69 10.89 -5.48 24.13
CA ALA A 69 12.09 -4.77 24.60
C ALA A 69 12.10 -4.63 26.12
N LEU A 70 10.95 -4.36 26.75
CA LEU A 70 10.82 -4.33 28.21
C LEU A 70 11.05 -5.73 28.81
N ARG A 71 10.47 -6.78 28.23
CA ARG A 71 10.65 -8.17 28.69
C ARG A 71 12.10 -8.64 28.62
N LYS A 72 12.86 -8.15 27.64
CA LYS A 72 14.29 -8.45 27.46
C LYS A 72 15.21 -7.48 28.22
N GLU A 73 14.65 -6.62 29.06
CA GLU A 73 15.38 -5.62 29.85
C GLU A 73 16.23 -4.65 29.01
N VAL A 74 15.88 -4.46 27.73
CA VAL A 74 16.56 -3.50 26.83
C VAL A 74 16.14 -2.06 27.16
N ILE A 75 14.92 -1.88 27.67
CA ILE A 75 14.37 -0.60 28.12
C ILE A 75 13.79 -0.74 29.52
N ASP A 76 13.80 0.36 30.28
CA ASP A 76 13.16 0.43 31.60
C ASP A 76 11.64 0.66 31.51
N LEU A 77 10.96 0.43 32.64
CA LEU A 77 9.50 0.57 32.74
C LEU A 77 9.00 2.00 32.48
N ASP A 78 9.72 3.02 32.93
CA ASP A 78 9.30 4.42 32.76
C ASP A 78 9.39 4.83 31.28
N THR A 79 10.46 4.43 30.60
CA THR A 79 10.63 4.58 29.15
C THR A 79 9.51 3.87 28.40
N PHE A 80 9.23 2.60 28.72
CA PHE A 80 8.14 1.85 28.10
C PHE A 80 6.79 2.54 28.25
N LEU A 81 6.41 2.93 29.48
CA LEU A 81 5.10 3.55 29.75
C LEU A 81 4.93 4.90 29.04
N LYS A 82 5.99 5.71 28.95
CA LYS A 82 5.96 6.98 28.22
C LYS A 82 5.76 6.77 26.72
N GLN A 83 6.50 5.83 26.12
CA GLN A 83 6.43 5.58 24.69
C GLN A 83 5.12 4.90 24.28
N VAL A 84 4.69 3.85 24.99
CA VAL A 84 3.42 3.17 24.69
C VAL A 84 2.24 4.12 24.81
N ARG A 85 2.20 5.00 25.81
CA ARG A 85 1.16 6.02 25.93
C ARG A 85 1.11 6.96 24.72
N THR A 86 2.27 7.33 24.19
CA THR A 86 2.38 8.22 23.02
C THR A 86 1.90 7.51 21.76
N LEU A 87 2.34 6.26 21.54
CA LEU A 87 1.91 5.43 20.41
C LEU A 87 0.41 5.14 20.46
N ALA A 88 -0.13 4.77 21.62
CA ALA A 88 -1.57 4.53 21.80
C ALA A 88 -2.43 5.76 21.52
N ARG A 89 -1.96 6.97 21.90
CA ARG A 89 -2.65 8.23 21.56
C ARG A 89 -2.68 8.48 20.05
N ARG A 90 -1.59 8.18 19.35
CA ARG A 90 -1.52 8.27 17.89
C ARG A 90 -2.46 7.25 17.24
N GLN A 91 -2.46 6.01 17.73
CA GLN A 91 -3.36 4.93 17.29
C GLN A 91 -4.83 5.35 17.41
N PHE A 92 -5.23 5.90 18.56
CA PHE A 92 -6.60 6.41 18.75
C PHE A 92 -6.97 7.48 17.71
N THR A 93 -6.05 8.41 17.43
CA THR A 93 -6.27 9.49 16.47
C THR A 93 -6.45 8.95 15.05
N LEU A 94 -5.65 7.96 14.66
CA LEU A 94 -5.76 7.28 13.36
C LEU A 94 -7.05 6.49 13.24
N ARG A 95 -7.46 5.75 14.28
CA ARG A 95 -8.77 5.06 14.30
C ARG A 95 -9.92 6.03 14.14
N ALA A 96 -9.90 7.14 14.88
CA ALA A 96 -10.92 8.19 14.75
C ALA A 96 -10.93 8.81 13.34
N LEU A 97 -9.76 9.02 12.73
CA LEU A 97 -9.63 9.51 11.36
C LEU A 97 -10.23 8.51 10.36
N MET A 98 -9.88 7.22 10.47
CA MET A 98 -10.44 6.16 9.62
C MET A 98 -11.97 6.10 9.71
N HIS A 99 -12.55 6.22 10.91
CA HIS A 99 -14.00 6.28 11.08
C HIS A 99 -14.63 7.44 10.31
N LYS A 100 -14.03 8.64 10.37
CA LYS A 100 -14.51 9.80 9.62
C LYS A 100 -14.34 9.64 8.10
N CYS A 101 -13.23 9.06 7.66
CA CYS A 101 -12.97 8.79 6.24
C CYS A 101 -13.99 7.79 5.68
N ARG A 102 -14.28 6.71 6.40
CA ARG A 102 -15.28 5.70 5.99
C ARG A 102 -16.69 6.28 5.87
N GLN A 103 -17.10 7.11 6.84
CA GLN A 103 -18.39 7.81 6.78
C GLN A 103 -18.50 8.73 5.55
N LYS A 104 -17.44 9.49 5.25
CA LYS A 104 -17.41 10.37 4.06
C LYS A 104 -17.35 9.61 2.74
N ALA A 105 -16.70 8.45 2.72
CA ALA A 105 -16.56 7.61 1.55
C ALA A 105 -17.77 6.69 1.31
N GLN A 106 -18.80 6.74 2.17
CA GLN A 106 -19.99 5.85 2.11
C GLN A 106 -19.62 4.36 2.14
N LEU A 107 -18.54 4.02 2.84
CA LEU A 107 -18.04 2.65 2.99
C LEU A 107 -18.62 1.97 4.25
N ALA A 108 -19.51 2.63 4.98
CA ALA A 108 -20.11 2.20 6.23
C ALA A 108 -21.56 2.70 6.36
#